data_AF-A0A163B085-F1
#
_entry.id   AF-A0A163B085-F1
#
_cell.length_a   1.000
_cell.length_b   1.000
_cell.length_c   1.000
_cell.angle_alpha   90.00
_cell.angle_beta   90.00
_cell.angle_gamma   90.00
#
_symmetry.space_group_name_H-M   'P 1'
#
loop_
_entity.id
_entity.type
_entity.pdbx_description
1 polymer ?
#
loop_
_entity_poly.entity_id
_entity_poly.type
_entity_poly.pdbx_seq_one_letter_code
_entity_poly.pdbx_strand_id
1 'polypeptide(L)'
;MPKEKNYNPVQEQKKADKQKALRKQKATVQAQRNEKLARRNPARIQRDIDQLKDLDQSGALRPHERQRLAELEKDLAAVNKARAALGDKAPQFKPERRHEDFEDRGGRDGGRGRGGGVLGKRTRDGQRKEDDSSDTDADVANIPMPRDTPPPIPRQRQRKTQTEEQAPEPKKAQIVYEAAPQVRDFLKEATKFMPAAVAQKMKLAKGEGRLLEPEEFDKLREDGYMGKEKTEPGPEADPELDEFLKTTTGAVAEKVAEAAIEEAEYDMMAAEVQGNMHGAQAEARVAENKLRHVEVEEVEDEDI
;
A
#
# COMPACT_ATOMS: atom_id res chain seq x y z
N MET A 1 -23.36 -26.12 -28.74
CA MET A 1 -23.47 -27.07 -27.62
C MET A 1 -22.44 -26.69 -26.55
N PRO A 2 -22.87 -26.10 -25.42
CA PRO A 2 -21.95 -25.72 -24.35
C PRO A 2 -21.31 -26.98 -23.76
N LYS A 3 -19.98 -27.09 -23.88
CA LYS A 3 -19.19 -28.21 -23.34
C LYS A 3 -19.52 -28.36 -21.86
N GLU A 4 -20.15 -29.48 -21.50
CA GLU A 4 -20.45 -29.83 -20.11
C GLU A 4 -19.13 -29.77 -19.33
N LYS A 5 -19.05 -28.84 -18.38
CA LYS A 5 -17.87 -28.68 -17.53
C LYS A 5 -17.68 -30.00 -16.81
N ASN A 6 -16.61 -30.73 -17.14
CA ASN A 6 -16.21 -31.96 -16.47
C ASN A 6 -16.30 -31.77 -14.95
N TYR A 7 -17.39 -32.27 -14.37
CA TYR A 7 -17.75 -32.06 -12.99
C TYR A 7 -17.08 -33.17 -12.20
N ASN A 8 -15.86 -32.89 -11.72
CA ASN A 8 -15.19 -33.82 -10.83
C ASN A 8 -15.74 -33.60 -9.41
N PRO A 9 -16.57 -34.52 -8.86
CA PRO A 9 -17.25 -34.33 -7.58
C PRO A 9 -16.26 -34.13 -6.43
N VAL A 10 -15.07 -34.75 -6.50
CA VAL A 10 -14.01 -34.60 -5.50
C VAL A 10 -13.42 -33.18 -5.53
N GLN A 11 -13.27 -32.58 -6.71
CA GLN A 11 -12.78 -31.21 -6.83
C GLN A 11 -13.82 -30.19 -6.38
N GLU A 12 -15.10 -30.45 -6.62
CA GLU A 12 -16.18 -29.60 -6.12
C GLU A 12 -16.24 -29.60 -4.59
N GLN A 13 -16.13 -30.78 -3.95
CA GLN A 13 -16.04 -30.89 -2.49
C GLN A 13 -14.86 -30.11 -1.93
N LYS A 14 -13.65 -30.26 -2.51
CA LYS A 14 -12.47 -29.47 -2.10
C LYS A 14 -12.67 -27.97 -2.28
N LYS A 15 -13.33 -27.53 -3.35
CA LYS A 15 -13.66 -26.11 -3.59
C LYS A 15 -14.67 -25.61 -2.56
N ALA A 16 -15.72 -26.40 -2.27
CA ALA A 16 -16.72 -26.07 -1.27
C ALA A 16 -16.09 -25.97 0.13
N ASP A 17 -15.18 -26.88 0.49
CA ASP A 17 -14.48 -26.85 1.78
C ASP A 17 -13.50 -25.67 1.86
N LYS A 18 -12.79 -25.35 0.78
CA LYS A 18 -11.96 -24.13 0.70
C LYS A 18 -12.82 -22.87 0.83
N GLN A 19 -13.98 -22.81 0.19
CA GLN A 19 -14.91 -21.68 0.33
C GLN A 19 -15.44 -21.57 1.76
N LYS A 20 -15.80 -22.68 2.40
CA LYS A 20 -16.21 -22.71 3.82
C LYS A 20 -15.08 -22.23 4.72
N ALA A 21 -13.84 -22.69 4.48
CA ALA A 21 -12.67 -22.25 5.23
C ALA A 21 -12.42 -20.75 5.07
N LEU A 22 -12.50 -20.22 3.84
CA LEU A 22 -12.37 -18.78 3.58
C LEU A 22 -13.50 -17.97 4.21
N ARG A 23 -14.75 -18.46 4.20
CA ARG A 23 -15.88 -17.82 4.89
C ARG A 23 -15.64 -17.77 6.40
N LYS A 24 -15.17 -18.87 7.00
CA LYS A 24 -14.78 -18.93 8.41
C LYS A 24 -13.66 -17.93 8.71
N GLN A 25 -12.59 -17.90 7.91
CA GLN A 25 -11.48 -16.95 8.07
C GLN A 25 -11.93 -15.49 7.94
N LYS A 26 -12.79 -15.17 6.96
CA LYS A 26 -13.35 -13.82 6.82
C LYS A 26 -14.22 -13.45 8.01
N ALA A 27 -15.03 -14.38 8.50
CA ALA A 27 -15.87 -14.18 9.70
C ALA A 27 -15.01 -13.95 10.95
N THR A 28 -13.91 -14.69 11.14
CA THR A 28 -13.00 -14.47 12.29
C THR A 28 -12.30 -13.12 12.20
N VAL A 29 -11.81 -12.72 11.03
CA VAL A 29 -11.20 -11.39 10.82
C VAL A 29 -12.23 -10.28 11.06
N GLN A 30 -13.48 -10.45 10.59
CA GLN A 30 -14.56 -9.50 10.84
C GLN A 30 -14.91 -9.42 12.32
N ALA A 31 -15.00 -10.56 13.03
CA ALA A 31 -15.24 -10.59 14.47
C ALA A 31 -14.11 -9.87 15.25
N GLN A 32 -12.84 -10.13 14.90
CA GLN A 32 -11.69 -9.43 15.48
C GLN A 32 -11.74 -7.92 15.21
N ARG A 33 -12.13 -7.51 14.00
CA ARG A 33 -12.31 -6.08 13.66
C ARG A 33 -13.44 -5.46 14.47
N ASN A 34 -14.58 -6.14 14.59
CA ASN A 34 -15.72 -5.66 15.38
C ASN A 34 -15.35 -5.54 16.86
N GLU A 35 -14.60 -6.50 17.41
CA GLU A 35 -14.11 -6.43 18.79
C GLU A 35 -13.16 -5.25 19.00
N LYS A 36 -12.20 -5.04 18.10
CA LYS A 36 -11.29 -3.88 18.14
C LYS A 36 -12.05 -2.56 18.08
N LEU A 37 -13.05 -2.44 17.21
CA LEU A 37 -13.87 -1.24 17.08
C LEU A 37 -14.76 -1.04 18.32
N ALA A 38 -15.41 -2.08 18.84
CA ALA A 38 -16.28 -1.97 20.00
C ALA A 38 -15.53 -1.56 21.29
N ARG A 39 -14.24 -1.89 21.39
CA ARG A 39 -13.34 -1.42 22.46
C ARG A 39 -13.08 0.10 22.40
N ARG A 40 -13.40 0.81 21.31
CA ARG A 40 -13.35 2.28 21.29
C ARG A 40 -14.57 2.85 21.99
N ASN A 41 -14.42 3.97 22.69
CA ASN A 41 -15.49 4.61 23.46
C ASN A 41 -16.30 5.59 22.57
N PRO A 42 -17.57 5.31 22.25
CA PRO A 42 -18.40 6.17 21.40
C PRO A 42 -18.69 7.52 22.06
N ALA A 43 -18.84 7.58 23.39
CA ALA A 43 -19.08 8.83 24.09
C ALA A 43 -17.86 9.78 24.07
N ARG A 44 -16.65 9.24 23.87
CA ARG A 44 -15.46 10.06 23.66
C ARG A 44 -15.42 10.60 22.23
N ILE A 45 -15.66 9.75 21.24
CA ILE A 45 -15.70 10.14 19.83
C ILE A 45 -16.78 11.21 19.60
N GLN A 46 -17.95 11.06 20.23
CA GLN A 46 -19.02 12.04 20.16
C GLN A 46 -18.58 13.41 20.67
N ARG A 47 -17.90 13.48 21.82
CA ARG A 47 -17.40 14.75 22.36
C ARG A 47 -16.37 15.41 21.45
N ASP A 48 -15.46 14.63 20.87
CA ASP A 48 -14.47 15.15 19.93
C ASP A 48 -15.18 15.70 18.66
N ILE A 49 -16.25 15.03 18.20
CA ILE A 49 -17.09 15.53 17.09
C ILE A 49 -17.80 16.82 17.48
N ASP A 50 -18.41 16.87 18.66
CA ASP A 50 -19.15 18.05 19.11
C ASP A 50 -18.20 19.25 19.23
N GLN A 51 -17.02 19.06 19.82
CA GLN A 51 -15.98 20.10 19.90
C GLN A 51 -15.53 20.60 18.52
N LEU A 52 -15.33 19.71 17.55
CA LEU A 52 -14.97 20.11 16.19
C LEU A 52 -16.14 20.77 15.47
N LYS A 53 -17.38 20.33 15.71
CA LYS A 53 -18.57 20.98 15.14
C LYS A 53 -18.78 22.38 15.70
N ASP A 54 -18.54 22.58 16.99
CA ASP A 54 -18.58 23.89 17.63
C ASP A 54 -17.54 24.84 17.01
N LEU A 55 -16.33 24.35 16.75
CA LEU A 55 -15.29 25.11 16.06
C LEU A 55 -15.61 25.38 14.58
N ASP A 56 -16.36 24.49 13.91
CA ASP A 56 -16.83 24.69 12.54
C ASP A 56 -17.90 25.79 12.50
N GLN A 57 -18.82 25.76 13.47
CA GLN A 57 -19.82 26.81 13.66
C GLN A 57 -19.19 28.15 14.01
N SER A 58 -18.10 28.17 14.78
CA SER A 58 -17.34 29.39 15.07
C SER A 58 -16.45 29.86 13.91
N GLY A 59 -16.38 29.10 12.81
CA GLY A 59 -15.56 29.40 11.63
C GLY A 59 -14.04 29.30 11.84
N ALA A 60 -13.60 28.72 12.97
CA ALA A 60 -12.17 28.62 13.32
C ALA A 60 -11.52 27.31 12.84
N LEU A 61 -12.25 26.48 12.08
CA LEU A 61 -11.82 25.13 11.74
C LEU A 61 -10.71 25.09 10.67
N ARG A 62 -9.67 24.33 10.96
CA ARG A 62 -8.56 24.09 10.02
C ARG A 62 -8.90 22.97 9.03
N PRO A 63 -8.24 22.91 7.84
CA PRO A 63 -8.50 21.84 6.87
C PRO A 63 -8.27 20.41 7.41
N HIS A 64 -7.24 20.21 8.23
CA HIS A 64 -6.98 18.90 8.86
C HIS A 64 -8.02 18.56 9.94
N GLU A 65 -8.60 19.57 10.59
CA GLU A 65 -9.70 19.37 11.55
C GLU A 65 -10.99 18.97 10.83
N ARG A 66 -11.24 19.47 9.61
CA ARG A 66 -12.36 19.01 8.76
C ARG A 66 -12.22 17.55 8.38
N GLN A 67 -11.00 17.15 7.99
CA GLN A 67 -10.69 15.74 7.70
C GLN A 67 -10.88 14.87 8.94
N ARG A 68 -10.39 15.33 10.10
CA ARG A 68 -10.56 14.64 11.38
C ARG A 68 -12.03 14.51 11.79
N LEU A 69 -12.85 15.55 11.57
CA LEU A 69 -14.29 15.51 11.81
C LEU A 69 -14.92 14.38 10.97
N ALA A 70 -14.64 14.36 9.66
CA ALA A 70 -15.18 13.33 8.76
C ALA A 70 -14.71 11.91 9.11
N GLU A 71 -13.48 11.75 9.61
CA GLU A 71 -12.96 10.48 10.11
C GLU A 71 -13.68 10.04 11.40
N LEU A 72 -13.85 10.95 12.36
CA LEU A 72 -14.52 10.66 13.62
C LEU A 72 -16.00 10.29 13.42
N GLU A 73 -16.70 10.94 12.49
CA GLU A 73 -18.08 10.59 12.14
C GLU A 73 -18.19 9.16 11.56
N LYS A 74 -17.26 8.79 10.68
CA LYS A 74 -17.17 7.42 10.15
C LYS A 74 -16.83 6.41 11.26
N ASP A 75 -15.93 6.78 12.16
CA ASP A 75 -15.53 5.94 13.28
C ASP A 75 -16.68 5.72 14.27
N LEU A 76 -17.47 6.75 14.58
CA LEU A 76 -18.67 6.63 15.40
C LEU A 76 -19.63 5.60 14.78
N ALA A 77 -19.96 5.77 13.50
CA ALA A 77 -20.84 4.85 12.79
C ALA A 77 -20.30 3.41 12.79
N ALA A 78 -18.99 3.24 12.56
CA ALA A 78 -18.33 1.94 12.59
C ALA A 78 -18.34 1.29 13.98
N VAL A 79 -18.09 2.08 15.05
CA VAL A 79 -18.13 1.61 16.44
C VAL A 79 -19.54 1.20 16.84
N ASN A 80 -20.56 1.99 16.49
CA ASN A 80 -21.96 1.63 16.77
C ASN A 80 -22.38 0.37 16.03
N LYS A 81 -22.00 0.22 14.75
CA LYS A 81 -22.25 -1.01 13.97
C LYS A 81 -21.54 -2.22 14.58
N ALA A 82 -20.29 -2.07 14.98
CA ALA A 82 -19.51 -3.14 15.61
C ALA A 82 -20.08 -3.56 16.97
N ARG A 83 -20.56 -2.59 17.76
CA ARG A 83 -21.25 -2.85 19.04
C ARG A 83 -22.59 -3.53 18.85
N ALA A 84 -23.39 -3.09 17.89
CA ALA A 84 -24.65 -3.76 17.55
C ALA A 84 -24.41 -5.22 17.11
N ALA A 85 -23.35 -5.47 16.33
CA ALA A 85 -22.96 -6.83 15.92
C ALA A 85 -22.45 -7.70 17.09
N LEU A 86 -21.86 -7.11 18.13
CA LEU A 86 -21.39 -7.82 19.33
C LEU A 86 -22.47 -7.95 20.41
N GLY A 87 -23.49 -7.10 20.41
CA GLY A 87 -24.55 -7.04 21.42
C GLY A 87 -23.96 -6.89 22.82
N ASP A 88 -24.38 -7.78 23.73
CA ASP A 88 -23.98 -7.78 25.15
C ASP A 88 -22.48 -8.09 25.37
N LYS A 89 -21.78 -8.61 24.36
CA LYS A 89 -20.33 -8.86 24.44
C LYS A 89 -19.51 -7.58 24.31
N ALA A 90 -20.12 -6.47 23.92
CA ALA A 90 -19.43 -5.20 23.79
C ALA A 90 -19.02 -4.65 25.16
N PRO A 91 -17.79 -4.13 25.30
CA PRO A 91 -17.36 -3.47 26.53
C PRO A 91 -18.26 -2.28 26.87
N GLN A 92 -18.82 -2.30 28.07
CA GLN A 92 -19.64 -1.19 28.58
C GLN A 92 -18.71 -0.13 29.17
N PHE A 93 -18.84 1.10 28.68
CA PHE A 93 -18.07 2.24 29.19
C PHE A 93 -18.93 2.98 30.21
N LYS A 94 -18.39 3.19 31.41
CA LYS A 94 -19.05 4.05 32.38
C LYS A 94 -19.08 5.47 31.82
N PRO A 95 -20.21 6.20 31.95
CA PRO A 95 -20.23 7.61 31.61
C PRO A 95 -19.15 8.32 32.43
N GLU A 96 -18.42 9.23 31.78
CA GLU A 96 -17.46 10.06 32.51
C GLU A 96 -18.23 10.85 33.56
N ARG A 97 -17.83 10.68 34.83
CA ARG A 97 -18.35 11.48 35.91
C ARG A 97 -17.96 12.92 35.60
N ARG A 98 -18.96 13.76 35.31
CA ARG A 98 -18.74 15.21 35.18
C ARG A 98 -18.10 15.68 36.48
N HIS A 99 -17.04 16.45 36.37
CA HIS A 99 -16.28 16.96 37.52
C HIS A 99 -17.15 17.86 38.43
N GLU A 100 -18.32 18.26 37.98
CA GLU A 100 -19.30 19.08 38.70
C GLU A 100 -19.99 18.35 39.88
N ASP A 101 -19.98 17.01 39.91
CA ASP A 101 -20.59 16.22 41.02
C ASP A 101 -19.69 16.07 42.26
N PHE A 102 -18.50 16.68 42.27
CA PHE A 102 -17.53 16.54 43.37
C PHE A 102 -17.60 17.65 44.43
N GLU A 103 -18.44 18.67 44.23
CA GLU A 103 -18.55 19.81 45.16
C GLU A 103 -19.65 19.63 46.23
N ASP A 104 -20.57 18.66 46.07
CA ASP A 104 -21.70 18.45 47.00
C ASP A 104 -21.64 17.11 47.77
N ARG A 105 -20.44 16.64 48.11
CA ARG A 105 -20.27 15.53 49.05
C ARG A 105 -19.40 15.91 50.23
N GLY A 106 -19.91 16.88 50.99
CA GLY A 106 -19.42 17.17 52.32
C GLY A 106 -19.63 15.99 53.27
N GLY A 107 -18.53 15.56 53.93
CA GLY A 107 -18.55 14.96 55.26
C GLY A 107 -18.72 13.43 55.34
N ARG A 108 -17.60 12.70 55.48
CA ARG A 108 -17.33 11.87 56.66
C ARG A 108 -15.90 11.34 56.64
N ASP A 109 -15.23 11.55 57.76
CA ASP A 109 -13.94 11.04 58.17
C ASP A 109 -13.71 9.54 57.86
N GLY A 110 -12.45 9.21 57.58
CA GLY A 110 -11.93 7.85 57.74
C GLY A 110 -11.75 7.03 56.46
N GLY A 111 -10.50 6.90 55.99
CA GLY A 111 -10.21 5.87 54.99
C GLY A 111 -8.83 5.94 54.35
N ARG A 112 -7.80 5.64 55.13
CA ARG A 112 -6.51 5.21 54.59
C ARG A 112 -6.73 4.17 53.47
N GLY A 113 -6.18 4.45 52.29
CA GLY A 113 -5.80 3.45 51.29
C GLY A 113 -6.93 2.82 50.47
N ARG A 114 -7.09 3.29 49.23
CA ARG A 114 -7.17 2.45 48.01
C ARG A 114 -7.60 3.30 46.81
N GLY A 115 -6.81 3.28 45.75
CA GLY A 115 -7.38 3.42 44.40
C GLY A 115 -6.67 4.34 43.42
N GLY A 116 -5.65 5.11 43.82
CA GLY A 116 -4.85 5.94 42.91
C GLY A 116 -3.63 5.23 42.34
N GLY A 117 -3.79 3.97 41.90
CA GLY A 117 -2.71 3.16 41.33
C GLY A 117 -2.35 3.60 39.91
N VAL A 118 -1.83 4.82 39.74
CA VAL A 118 -1.03 5.15 38.55
C VAL A 118 0.29 4.41 38.74
N LEU A 119 0.42 3.32 38.00
CA LEU A 119 1.51 2.36 38.05
C LEU A 119 2.89 3.04 38.21
N GLY A 120 3.44 2.95 39.42
CA GLY A 120 4.70 2.24 39.53
C GLY A 120 5.97 3.06 39.73
N LYS A 121 5.95 4.30 40.25
CA LYS A 121 7.16 4.90 40.87
C LYS A 121 6.78 5.91 41.96
N ARG A 122 7.36 5.72 43.15
CA ARG A 122 7.36 6.60 44.35
C ARG A 122 6.36 6.22 45.44
N THR A 123 6.53 5.04 46.05
CA THR A 123 6.39 4.97 47.51
C THR A 123 7.60 5.65 48.13
N ARG A 124 7.36 6.53 49.10
CA ARG A 124 8.36 7.35 49.81
C ARG A 124 9.27 6.52 50.72
N ASP A 125 8.91 5.26 50.95
CA ASP A 125 9.67 4.36 51.81
C ASP A 125 10.51 3.42 50.93
N GLY A 126 11.76 3.82 50.72
CA GLY A 126 12.75 3.18 49.86
C GLY A 126 13.30 1.86 50.40
N GLN A 127 12.44 0.91 50.76
CA GLN A 127 12.88 -0.47 51.02
C GLN A 127 12.96 -1.22 49.70
N ARG A 128 14.07 -1.02 49.00
CA ARG A 128 14.45 -1.83 47.85
C ARG A 128 15.11 -3.09 48.40
N LYS A 129 14.43 -4.24 48.33
CA LYS A 129 15.04 -5.55 48.57
C LYS A 129 16.27 -5.68 47.66
N GLU A 130 17.43 -5.79 48.29
CA GLU A 130 18.70 -6.08 47.64
C GLU A 130 18.75 -7.57 47.34
N ASP A 131 18.01 -8.00 46.32
CA ASP A 131 18.09 -9.36 45.82
C ASP A 131 19.35 -9.48 44.94
N ASP A 132 20.42 -9.92 45.60
CA ASP A 132 21.29 -11.03 45.22
C ASP A 132 21.70 -11.13 43.74
N SER A 133 22.81 -10.50 43.40
CA SER A 133 23.57 -10.81 42.18
C SER A 133 25.01 -10.34 42.34
N SER A 134 25.78 -11.03 43.18
CA SER A 134 27.24 -10.97 43.17
C SER A 134 27.79 -12.38 43.03
N ASP A 135 28.23 -12.70 41.81
CA ASP A 135 28.90 -13.95 41.41
C ASP A 135 30.36 -14.00 41.96
N THR A 136 30.59 -13.36 43.11
CA THR A 136 31.91 -13.13 43.72
C THR A 136 31.84 -13.41 45.21
N ASP A 137 32.82 -14.13 45.74
CA ASP A 137 32.90 -14.48 47.16
C ASP A 137 32.93 -13.25 48.07
N ALA A 138 32.32 -13.36 49.25
CA ALA A 138 32.18 -12.26 50.22
C ALA A 138 33.53 -11.66 50.66
N ASP A 139 34.61 -12.44 50.61
CA ASP A 139 35.97 -12.00 50.98
C ASP A 139 36.58 -11.03 49.97
N VAL A 140 36.18 -11.10 48.69
CA VAL A 140 36.65 -10.19 47.62
C VAL A 140 36.06 -8.79 47.80
N ALA A 141 34.86 -8.68 48.40
CA ALA A 141 34.20 -7.40 48.65
C ALA A 141 34.88 -6.56 49.74
N ASN A 142 35.64 -7.18 50.63
CA ASN A 142 36.34 -6.51 51.73
C ASN A 142 37.74 -6.00 51.35
N ILE A 143 38.21 -6.30 50.13
CA ILE A 143 39.49 -5.78 49.64
C ILE A 143 39.33 -4.25 49.46
N PRO A 144 40.12 -3.43 50.17
CA PRO A 144 40.01 -1.98 50.06
C PRO A 144 40.38 -1.53 48.65
N MET A 145 39.46 -0.79 48.01
CA MET A 145 39.65 -0.25 46.68
C MET A 145 40.75 0.83 46.69
N PRO A 146 41.60 0.90 45.65
CA PRO A 146 42.56 1.99 45.51
C PRO A 146 41.82 3.32 45.33
N ARG A 147 42.44 4.41 45.77
CA ARG A 147 41.82 5.75 45.89
C ARG A 147 41.32 6.36 44.57
N ASP A 148 41.71 5.78 43.43
CA ASP A 148 41.37 6.27 42.09
C ASP A 148 40.24 5.48 41.40
N THR A 149 39.46 4.67 42.13
CA THR A 149 38.32 3.97 41.52
C THR A 149 37.16 4.96 41.32
N PRO A 150 36.78 5.29 40.08
CA PRO A 150 35.69 6.22 39.82
C PRO A 150 34.37 5.70 40.42
N PRO A 151 33.43 6.60 40.75
CA PRO A 151 32.15 6.21 41.34
C PRO A 151 31.42 5.20 40.44
N PRO A 152 30.74 4.19 41.03
CA PRO A 152 30.10 3.13 40.26
C PRO A 152 29.02 3.70 39.33
N ILE A 153 29.12 3.35 38.05
CA ILE A 153 28.17 3.78 37.02
C ILE A 153 26.77 3.28 37.40
N PRO A 154 25.74 4.15 37.42
CA PRO A 154 24.39 3.72 37.76
C PRO A 154 23.89 2.68 36.75
N ARG A 155 23.57 1.48 37.24
CA ARG A 155 22.97 0.41 36.44
C ARG A 155 21.67 0.90 35.81
N GLN A 156 21.68 1.19 34.51
CA GLN A 156 20.45 1.46 33.76
C GLN A 156 19.58 0.20 33.81
N ARG A 157 18.37 0.34 34.35
CA ARG A 157 17.38 -0.73 34.36
C ARG A 157 16.94 -1.01 32.92
N GLN A 158 17.61 -1.95 32.25
CA GLN A 158 17.07 -2.50 31.02
C GLN A 158 15.74 -3.19 31.35
N ARG A 159 14.64 -2.61 30.86
CA ARG A 159 13.32 -3.25 30.86
C ARG A 159 13.40 -4.41 29.89
N LYS A 160 13.61 -5.63 30.39
CA LYS A 160 13.36 -6.86 29.62
C LYS A 160 11.86 -6.95 29.35
N THR A 161 11.43 -6.55 28.16
CA THR A 161 10.12 -6.91 27.62
C THR A 161 10.19 -8.38 27.22
N GLN A 162 9.67 -9.26 28.06
CA GLN A 162 9.38 -10.63 27.69
C GLN A 162 8.18 -10.61 26.75
N THR A 163 8.39 -10.93 25.46
CA THR A 163 7.50 -11.71 24.58
C THR A 163 8.19 -11.75 23.22
N GLU A 164 9.09 -12.72 22.99
CA GLU A 164 9.43 -13.15 21.64
C GLU A 164 9.55 -14.68 21.64
N GLU A 165 8.70 -15.27 20.82
CA GLU A 165 8.73 -16.66 20.40
C GLU A 165 10.11 -16.98 19.83
N GLN A 166 10.60 -18.19 20.11
CA GLN A 166 11.88 -18.70 19.62
C GLN A 166 11.95 -18.64 18.09
N ALA A 167 12.66 -17.65 17.56
CA ALA A 167 13.24 -17.70 16.23
C ALA A 167 14.62 -18.40 16.32
N PRO A 168 14.97 -19.29 15.38
CA PRO A 168 16.25 -20.01 15.43
C PRO A 168 17.42 -19.04 15.26
N GLU A 169 18.37 -19.10 16.20
CA GLU A 169 19.59 -18.27 16.17
C GLU A 169 20.41 -18.57 14.89
N PRO A 170 20.77 -17.55 14.09
CA PRO A 170 21.61 -17.74 12.92
C PRO A 170 23.01 -18.19 13.37
N LYS A 171 23.52 -19.25 12.75
CA LYS A 171 24.86 -19.81 13.00
C LYS A 171 25.91 -18.70 12.88
N LYS A 172 26.76 -18.58 13.90
CA LYS A 172 27.88 -17.63 13.97
C LYS A 172 28.79 -17.84 12.75
N ALA A 173 28.90 -16.84 11.89
CA ALA A 173 29.77 -16.89 10.72
C ALA A 173 31.22 -16.91 11.19
N GLN A 174 31.93 -18.00 10.93
CA GLN A 174 33.36 -18.13 11.20
C GLN A 174 34.11 -17.33 10.12
N ILE A 175 34.63 -16.16 10.48
CA ILE A 175 35.39 -15.31 9.57
C ILE A 175 36.77 -15.95 9.41
N VAL A 176 37.04 -16.49 8.22
CA VAL A 176 38.38 -16.92 7.81
C VAL A 176 39.04 -15.71 7.14
N TYR A 177 40.26 -15.38 7.56
CA TYR A 177 41.04 -14.30 6.94
C TYR A 177 41.56 -14.75 5.59
N GLU A 178 40.73 -14.66 4.55
CA GLU A 178 41.17 -14.75 3.16
C GLU A 178 41.59 -13.36 2.67
N ALA A 179 42.81 -13.24 2.16
CA ALA A 179 43.40 -11.99 1.70
C ALA A 179 42.89 -11.54 0.32
N ALA A 180 41.80 -12.13 -0.18
CA ALA A 180 41.23 -11.80 -1.48
C ALA A 180 40.28 -10.59 -1.35
N PRO A 181 40.36 -9.58 -2.25
CA PRO A 181 39.43 -8.45 -2.23
C PRO A 181 38.00 -8.92 -2.54
N GLN A 182 37.05 -8.65 -1.65
CA GLN A 182 35.64 -8.94 -1.86
C GLN A 182 35.02 -7.91 -2.81
N VAL A 183 34.83 -8.26 -4.08
CA VAL A 183 34.10 -7.43 -5.04
C VAL A 183 32.60 -7.54 -4.77
N ARG A 184 31.95 -6.42 -4.45
CA ARG A 184 30.50 -6.36 -4.20
C ARG A 184 29.75 -6.04 -5.47
N ASP A 185 28.74 -6.84 -5.79
CA ASP A 185 27.80 -6.55 -6.87
C ASP A 185 26.86 -5.41 -6.44
N PHE A 186 27.27 -4.16 -6.69
CA PHE A 186 26.48 -2.99 -6.29
C PHE A 186 25.07 -2.99 -6.87
N LEU A 187 24.85 -3.59 -8.04
CA LEU A 187 23.52 -3.74 -8.63
C LEU A 187 22.60 -4.62 -7.77
N LYS A 188 23.11 -5.72 -7.21
CA LYS A 188 22.33 -6.62 -6.35
C LYS A 188 22.09 -5.96 -4.98
N GLU A 189 23.05 -5.21 -4.47
CA GLU A 189 22.88 -4.45 -3.22
C GLU A 189 21.87 -3.32 -3.38
N ALA A 190 21.90 -2.59 -4.50
CA ALA A 190 20.96 -1.53 -4.83
C ALA A 190 19.50 -2.02 -4.83
N THR A 191 19.23 -3.25 -5.29
CA THR A 191 17.86 -3.80 -5.23
C THR A 191 17.30 -3.91 -3.80
N LYS A 192 18.17 -4.03 -2.78
CA LYS A 192 17.76 -4.06 -1.36
C LYS A 192 17.33 -2.68 -0.84
N PHE A 193 17.74 -1.60 -1.52
CA PHE A 193 17.37 -0.23 -1.16
C PHE A 193 16.05 0.23 -1.82
N MET A 194 15.42 -0.60 -2.66
CA MET A 194 14.12 -0.27 -3.25
C MET A 194 12.99 -0.45 -2.21
N PRO A 195 12.03 0.48 -2.12
CA PRO A 195 10.85 0.31 -1.28
C PRO A 195 10.09 -0.98 -1.63
N ALA A 196 9.58 -1.67 -0.60
CA ALA A 196 8.89 -2.95 -0.77
C ALA A 196 7.70 -2.89 -1.74
N ALA A 197 6.98 -1.76 -1.80
CA ALA A 197 5.88 -1.55 -2.72
C ALA A 197 6.33 -1.58 -4.19
N VAL A 198 7.45 -0.93 -4.51
CA VAL A 198 8.01 -0.92 -5.87
C VAL A 198 8.58 -2.29 -6.22
N ALA A 199 9.28 -2.94 -5.28
CA ALA A 199 9.79 -4.29 -5.48
C ALA A 199 8.66 -5.31 -5.73
N GLN A 200 7.51 -5.17 -5.05
CA GLN A 200 6.33 -6.00 -5.30
C GLN A 200 5.73 -5.74 -6.68
N LYS A 201 5.54 -4.48 -7.08
CA LYS A 201 5.06 -4.11 -8.41
C LYS A 201 5.96 -4.65 -9.52
N MET A 202 7.28 -4.54 -9.35
CA MET A 202 8.27 -5.09 -10.28
C MET A 202 8.20 -6.62 -10.39
N LYS A 203 7.93 -7.33 -9.30
CA LYS A 203 7.73 -8.79 -9.32
C LYS A 203 6.43 -9.18 -10.02
N LEU A 204 5.33 -8.47 -9.75
CA LEU A 204 4.05 -8.69 -10.44
C LEU A 204 4.17 -8.41 -11.95
N ALA A 205 4.89 -7.35 -12.32
CA ALA A 205 5.13 -6.99 -13.71
C ALA A 205 6.04 -8.00 -14.44
N LYS A 206 6.97 -8.65 -13.71
CA LYS A 206 7.72 -9.84 -14.18
C LYS A 206 6.88 -11.12 -14.24
N GLY A 207 5.59 -11.07 -13.88
CA GLY A 207 4.68 -12.22 -13.88
C GLY A 207 4.77 -13.10 -12.64
N GLU A 208 5.56 -12.71 -11.63
CA GLU A 208 5.64 -13.43 -10.35
C GLU A 208 4.51 -12.98 -9.42
N GLY A 209 3.35 -13.65 -9.52
CA GLY A 209 2.24 -13.49 -8.58
C GLY A 209 0.90 -13.24 -9.26
N ARG A 210 0.12 -12.28 -8.73
CA ARG A 210 -1.15 -11.87 -9.34
C ARG A 210 -0.86 -11.16 -10.66
N LEU A 211 -1.62 -11.45 -11.71
CA LEU A 211 -1.56 -10.68 -12.95
C LEU A 211 -1.84 -9.20 -12.65
N LEU A 212 -0.92 -8.33 -13.02
CA LEU A 212 -1.03 -6.89 -12.82
C LEU A 212 -2.17 -6.34 -13.68
N GLU A 213 -2.96 -5.41 -13.13
CA GLU A 213 -4.03 -4.77 -13.89
C GLU A 213 -3.43 -3.88 -15.00
N PRO A 214 -4.03 -3.80 -16.19
CA PRO A 214 -3.44 -3.09 -17.34
C PRO A 214 -3.13 -1.62 -17.02
N GLU A 215 -3.99 -0.94 -16.27
CA GLU A 215 -3.75 0.46 -15.86
C GLU A 215 -2.56 0.61 -14.89
N GLU A 216 -2.27 -0.40 -14.07
CA GLU A 216 -1.12 -0.38 -13.17
C GLU A 216 0.18 -0.72 -13.91
N PHE A 217 0.07 -1.51 -14.98
CA PHE A 217 1.17 -1.82 -15.89
C PHE A 217 1.60 -0.59 -16.68
N ASP A 218 0.63 0.16 -17.22
CA ASP A 218 0.90 1.40 -17.96
C ASP A 218 1.58 2.45 -17.07
N LYS A 219 1.15 2.60 -15.81
CA LYS A 219 1.83 3.47 -14.84
C LYS A 219 3.27 3.05 -14.57
N LEU A 220 3.53 1.75 -14.44
CA LEU A 220 4.90 1.26 -14.26
C LEU A 220 5.78 1.44 -15.52
N ARG A 221 5.16 1.46 -16.70
CA ARG A 221 5.83 1.78 -17.97
C ARG A 221 6.12 3.28 -18.08
N GLU A 222 5.15 4.13 -17.73
CA GLU A 222 5.30 5.59 -17.68
C GLU A 222 6.35 6.02 -16.66
N ASP A 223 6.33 5.44 -15.46
CA ASP A 223 7.30 5.66 -14.39
C ASP A 223 8.71 5.12 -14.72
N GLY A 224 8.87 4.41 -15.85
CA GLY A 224 10.16 3.90 -16.34
C GLY A 224 10.70 2.70 -15.56
N TYR A 225 9.88 2.08 -14.71
CA TYR A 225 10.26 0.89 -13.95
C TYR A 225 10.22 -0.38 -14.80
N MET A 226 9.34 -0.44 -15.80
CA MET A 226 9.39 -1.46 -16.84
C MET A 226 10.34 -0.98 -17.93
N GLY A 227 11.43 -1.72 -18.14
CA GLY A 227 12.41 -1.39 -19.16
C GLY A 227 11.71 -1.16 -20.49
N LYS A 228 11.91 0.03 -21.07
CA LYS A 228 11.66 0.23 -22.50
C LYS A 228 12.41 -0.91 -23.20
N GLU A 229 11.72 -1.68 -24.03
CA GLU A 229 12.33 -2.76 -24.79
C GLU A 229 13.65 -2.24 -25.37
N LYS A 230 14.73 -2.94 -25.04
CA LYS A 230 16.06 -2.60 -25.48
C LYS A 230 16.09 -2.67 -27.00
N THR A 231 15.91 -1.55 -27.68
CA THR A 231 16.64 -1.28 -28.91
C THR A 231 18.12 -1.22 -28.51
N GLU A 232 18.89 -2.17 -28.99
CA GLU A 232 20.33 -2.25 -28.68
C GLU A 232 21.05 -0.97 -29.14
N PRO A 233 22.11 -0.53 -28.42
CA PRO A 233 22.85 0.66 -28.80
C PRO A 233 23.79 0.34 -29.98
N GLY A 234 23.33 0.61 -31.21
CA GLY A 234 24.19 0.86 -32.36
C GLY A 234 24.80 2.27 -32.28
N PRO A 235 25.96 2.52 -32.91
CA PRO A 235 26.79 3.69 -32.60
C PRO A 235 26.07 4.99 -32.97
N GLU A 236 26.15 5.95 -32.05
CA GLU A 236 25.82 7.38 -32.19
C GLU A 236 25.08 7.73 -33.50
N ALA A 237 23.74 7.64 -33.47
CA ALA A 237 22.93 8.18 -34.54
C ALA A 237 23.04 9.70 -34.51
N ASP A 238 23.73 10.24 -35.52
CA ASP A 238 23.78 11.67 -35.78
C ASP A 238 22.34 12.21 -35.88
N PRO A 239 22.00 13.29 -35.15
CA PRO A 239 20.63 13.82 -35.09
C PRO A 239 20.08 14.26 -36.46
N GLU A 240 20.96 14.47 -37.45
CA GLU A 240 20.60 14.79 -38.83
C GLU A 240 19.98 13.60 -39.58
N LEU A 241 20.37 12.36 -39.26
CA LEU A 241 19.85 11.16 -39.93
C LEU A 241 18.43 10.81 -39.48
N ASP A 242 18.11 11.09 -38.21
CA ASP A 242 16.77 10.95 -37.64
C ASP A 242 15.80 12.02 -38.19
N GLU A 243 16.27 13.24 -38.45
CA GLU A 243 15.49 14.26 -39.13
C GLU A 243 15.28 13.91 -40.62
N PHE A 244 16.29 13.33 -41.28
CA PHE A 244 16.17 12.85 -42.65
C PHE A 244 15.16 11.70 -42.77
N LEU A 245 15.17 10.74 -41.85
CA LEU A 245 14.19 9.65 -41.84
C LEU A 245 12.76 10.15 -41.54
N LYS A 246 12.58 11.13 -40.67
CA LYS A 246 11.26 11.74 -40.40
C LYS A 246 10.72 12.53 -41.58
N THR A 247 11.59 13.28 -42.28
CA THR A 247 11.20 14.06 -43.46
C THR A 247 10.88 13.18 -44.66
N THR A 248 11.65 12.11 -44.87
CA THR A 248 11.40 11.13 -45.94
C THR A 248 10.14 10.30 -45.68
N THR A 249 9.93 9.81 -44.46
CA THR A 249 8.70 9.07 -44.11
C THR A 249 7.45 9.96 -44.15
N GLY A 250 7.56 11.22 -43.75
CA GLY A 250 6.48 12.21 -43.90
C GLY A 250 6.13 12.47 -45.37
N ALA A 251 7.14 12.68 -46.22
CA ALA A 251 6.93 12.91 -47.65
C ALA A 251 6.36 11.69 -48.39
N VAL A 252 6.70 10.46 -47.98
CA VAL A 252 6.11 9.24 -48.53
C VAL A 252 4.66 9.09 -48.06
N ALA A 253 4.35 9.38 -46.79
CA ALA A 253 2.98 9.35 -46.29
C ALA A 253 2.08 10.40 -46.96
N GLU A 254 2.59 11.59 -47.25
CA GLU A 254 1.86 12.64 -47.98
C GLU A 254 1.56 12.21 -49.42
N LYS A 255 2.53 11.62 -50.14
CA LYS A 255 2.33 11.12 -51.50
C LYS A 255 1.33 9.96 -51.57
N VAL A 256 1.33 9.06 -50.59
CA VAL A 256 0.37 7.95 -50.51
C VAL A 256 -1.05 8.49 -50.23
N ALA A 257 -1.17 9.50 -49.37
CA ALA A 257 -2.46 10.14 -49.11
C ALA A 257 -2.98 10.90 -50.33
N GLU A 258 -2.12 11.64 -51.05
CA GLU A 258 -2.49 12.33 -52.29
C GLU A 258 -2.91 11.35 -53.39
N ALA A 259 -2.18 10.26 -53.60
CA ALA A 259 -2.54 9.21 -54.56
C ALA A 259 -3.89 8.55 -54.23
N ALA A 260 -4.16 8.26 -52.96
CA ALA A 260 -5.43 7.68 -52.53
C ALA A 260 -6.63 8.62 -52.74
N ILE A 261 -6.41 9.95 -52.64
CA ILE A 261 -7.43 10.94 -52.93
C ILE A 261 -7.71 11.00 -54.44
N GLU A 262 -6.66 11.01 -55.27
CA GLU A 262 -6.82 11.02 -56.74
C GLU A 262 -7.53 9.76 -57.26
N GLU A 263 -7.18 8.58 -56.73
CA GLU A 263 -7.88 7.33 -57.07
C GLU A 263 -9.36 7.40 -56.68
N ALA A 264 -9.67 7.88 -55.47
CA ALA A 264 -11.04 8.04 -55.01
C ALA A 264 -11.84 9.05 -55.86
N GLU A 265 -11.21 10.14 -56.31
CA GLU A 265 -11.84 11.12 -57.20
C GLU A 265 -12.14 10.55 -58.58
N TYR A 266 -11.20 9.79 -59.17
CA TYR A 266 -11.41 9.11 -60.45
C TYR A 266 -12.57 8.11 -60.38
N ASP A 267 -12.65 7.38 -59.27
CA ASP A 267 -13.68 6.39 -58.99
C ASP A 267 -15.07 7.02 -58.78
N MET A 268 -15.12 8.21 -58.18
CA MET A 268 -16.37 8.96 -58.04
C MET A 268 -16.82 9.54 -59.39
N MET A 269 -15.89 10.05 -60.19
CA MET A 269 -16.19 10.53 -61.55
C MET A 269 -16.72 9.40 -62.44
N ALA A 270 -16.15 8.19 -62.34
CA ALA A 270 -16.64 7.01 -63.06
C ALA A 270 -18.05 6.59 -62.61
N ALA A 271 -18.35 6.67 -61.30
CA ALA A 271 -19.67 6.34 -60.75
C ALA A 271 -20.76 7.37 -61.13
N GLU A 272 -20.39 8.64 -61.27
CA GLU A 272 -21.28 9.69 -61.77
C GLU A 272 -21.63 9.51 -63.26
N VAL A 273 -20.65 9.14 -64.09
CA VAL A 273 -20.87 8.86 -65.52
C VAL A 273 -21.82 7.68 -65.75
N GLN A 274 -21.83 6.70 -64.84
CA GLN A 274 -22.76 5.57 -64.86
C GLN A 274 -24.18 5.93 -64.36
N GLY A 275 -24.43 7.19 -64.01
CA GLY A 275 -25.77 7.71 -63.69
C GLY A 275 -26.32 7.29 -62.32
N ASN A 276 -25.49 6.75 -61.43
CA ASN A 276 -25.92 6.20 -60.14
C ASN A 276 -25.88 7.19 -58.97
N MET A 277 -25.64 8.49 -59.21
CA MET A 277 -25.43 9.49 -58.17
C MET A 277 -26.46 10.61 -58.30
N HIS A 278 -27.45 10.65 -57.40
CA HIS A 278 -28.39 11.78 -57.28
C HIS A 278 -28.40 12.29 -55.83
N GLY A 279 -27.68 13.39 -55.60
CA GLY A 279 -27.77 14.22 -54.41
C GLY A 279 -26.55 14.14 -53.48
N ALA A 280 -26.13 15.31 -53.00
CA ALA A 280 -24.91 15.54 -52.21
C ALA A 280 -24.77 14.67 -50.94
N GLN A 281 -25.87 14.16 -50.39
CA GLN A 281 -25.82 13.28 -49.20
C GLN A 281 -25.47 11.83 -49.54
N ALA A 282 -25.75 11.37 -50.76
CA ALA A 282 -25.37 10.04 -51.22
C ALA A 282 -23.88 10.01 -51.59
N GLU A 283 -23.40 11.06 -52.24
CA GLU A 283 -22.00 11.28 -52.61
C GLU A 283 -21.07 11.23 -51.38
N ALA A 284 -21.42 11.97 -50.32
CA ALA A 284 -20.64 12.01 -49.08
C ALA A 284 -20.51 10.63 -48.40
N ARG A 285 -21.55 9.80 -48.45
CA ARG A 285 -21.54 8.46 -47.83
C ARG A 285 -20.72 7.46 -48.61
N VAL A 286 -20.73 7.56 -49.94
CA VAL A 286 -19.92 6.70 -50.80
C VAL A 286 -18.44 7.05 -50.64
N ALA A 287 -18.10 8.34 -50.59
CA ALA A 287 -16.74 8.81 -50.32
C ALA A 287 -16.21 8.32 -48.96
N GLU A 288 -17.00 8.46 -47.90
CA GLU A 288 -16.60 8.02 -46.55
C GLU A 288 -16.40 6.50 -46.48
N ASN A 289 -17.23 5.72 -47.17
CA ASN A 289 -17.09 4.27 -47.19
C ASN A 289 -15.86 3.81 -47.97
N LYS A 290 -15.57 4.44 -49.12
CA LYS A 290 -14.40 4.07 -49.94
C LYS A 290 -13.09 4.38 -49.20
N LEU A 291 -12.97 5.56 -48.59
CA LEU A 291 -11.80 5.95 -47.79
C LEU A 291 -11.53 5.01 -46.60
N ARG A 292 -12.57 4.38 -46.05
CA ARG A 292 -12.44 3.45 -44.90
C ARG A 292 -11.99 2.05 -45.29
N HIS A 293 -12.05 1.66 -46.57
CA HIS A 293 -11.74 0.30 -47.03
C HIS A 293 -10.40 0.19 -47.78
N VAL A 294 -9.60 1.27 -47.81
CA VAL A 294 -8.26 1.23 -48.41
C VAL A 294 -7.29 0.57 -47.42
N GLU A 295 -6.97 -0.70 -47.66
CA GLU A 295 -5.86 -1.40 -47.01
C GLU A 295 -4.59 -1.11 -47.82
N VAL A 296 -3.54 -0.62 -47.16
CA VAL A 296 -2.27 -0.30 -47.82
C VAL A 296 -1.54 -1.62 -48.07
N GLU A 297 -1.68 -2.14 -49.29
CA GLU A 297 -0.89 -3.28 -49.75
C GLU A 297 0.44 -2.72 -50.30
N GLU A 298 1.56 -3.06 -49.64
CA GLU A 298 2.89 -2.67 -50.09
C GLU A 298 3.22 -3.46 -51.37
N VAL A 299 3.01 -2.83 -52.53
CA VAL A 299 3.45 -3.36 -53.82
C VAL A 299 4.94 -3.06 -53.94
N GLU A 300 5.77 -4.09 -53.81
CA GLU A 300 7.20 -4.02 -54.14
C GLU A 300 7.34 -3.85 -55.65
N ASP A 301 7.58 -2.62 -56.10
CA ASP A 301 7.95 -2.32 -57.48
C ASP A 301 9.33 -2.93 -57.79
N GLU A 302 9.34 -4.15 -58.32
CA GLU A 302 10.45 -4.68 -59.12
C GLU A 302 10.48 -3.92 -60.45
N ASP A 303 11.28 -2.85 -60.55
CA ASP A 303 12.03 -2.44 -61.75
C ASP A 303 12.80 -1.12 -61.48
N ILE A 304 14.13 -1.22 -61.28
CA ILE A 304 15.24 -0.38 -61.80
C ILE A 304 16.58 -0.85 -61.21
#